data_AF-A0AAD5V8Q6-F1
#
_entry.id   AF-A0AAD5V8Q6-F1
#
_cell.length_a   1.000
_cell.length_b   1.000
_cell.length_c   1.000
_cell.angle_alpha   90.00
_cell.angle_beta   90.00
_cell.angle_gamma   90.00
#
_symmetry.space_group_name_H-M   'P 1'
#
loop_
_entity.id
_entity.type
_entity.pdbx_description
1 polymer ?
#
loop_
_entity_poly.entity_id
_entity_poly.type
_entity_poly.pdbx_seq_one_letter_code
_entity_poly.pdbx_strand_id
1 'polypeptide(L)'
;MEVYAYAYAESTLQLYGSGLLLFHVFCDQKGIQEWHRAPAKAELIQAFIAALIGTYPGGTIQNYVAGIRAWHEINLLSWKMKDINLRSLYKAADNNAPMSARRPPRKPYTIKHLERIIEKLDSSTSLGANVKAVGTSLIYGIARMGELTVKNMEDFDPAKHPQISDVSKIVDDHGNEATSIHLPWTKCGPISGESISYAIQNSLSCPVMALQNHIHINKPQKGEHLFTYTRINPRTKREERVPLTHHKFLACIAEAAKEAGVETLSGHGFRIGGVLEYLLRGLPFDVVKYKGRWASNAFAIYLRRHAEILAPYIQAGGAVQGEFVRIMFPSIR
;
A
#
# COMPACT_ATOMS: atom_id res chain seq x y z
N MET A 1 -8.16 4.62 -30.61
CA MET A 1 -7.08 3.86 -29.96
C MET A 1 -6.76 4.38 -28.55
N GLU A 2 -6.77 5.69 -28.30
CA GLU A 2 -6.48 6.26 -26.96
C GLU A 2 -7.43 5.80 -25.83
N VAL A 3 -8.67 5.41 -26.14
CA VAL A 3 -9.66 5.02 -25.11
C VAL A 3 -9.18 3.82 -24.28
N TYR A 4 -8.49 2.85 -24.88
CA TYR A 4 -7.95 1.70 -24.14
C TYR A 4 -6.79 2.09 -23.21
N ALA A 5 -6.09 3.20 -23.48
CA ALA A 5 -5.03 3.68 -22.60
C ALA A 5 -5.60 4.21 -21.27
N TYR A 6 -6.82 4.75 -21.27
CA TYR A 6 -7.52 5.20 -20.05
C TYR A 6 -7.90 4.05 -19.09
N ALA A 7 -7.83 2.79 -19.54
CA ALA A 7 -8.01 1.64 -18.66
C ALA A 7 -6.83 1.44 -17.69
N TYR A 8 -5.70 2.12 -17.92
CA TYR A 8 -4.48 1.99 -17.13
C TYR A 8 -4.17 3.29 -16.38
N ALA A 9 -3.73 3.17 -15.13
CA ALA A 9 -3.20 4.31 -14.40
C ALA A 9 -1.89 4.80 -15.05
N GLU A 10 -1.62 6.11 -15.01
CA GLU A 10 -0.42 6.71 -15.60
C GLU A 10 0.89 6.05 -15.13
N SER A 11 1.01 5.80 -13.83
CA SER A 11 2.16 5.08 -13.25
C SER A 11 2.34 3.65 -13.79
N THR A 12 1.25 3.01 -14.22
CA THR A 12 1.29 1.68 -14.85
C THR A 12 1.78 1.80 -16.29
N LEU A 13 1.33 2.81 -17.04
CA LEU A 13 1.82 3.09 -18.39
C LEU A 13 3.33 3.42 -18.38
N GLN A 14 3.81 4.22 -17.42
CA GLN A 14 5.23 4.49 -17.25
C GLN A 14 6.06 3.22 -17.01
N LEU A 15 5.56 2.31 -16.15
CA LEU A 15 6.20 1.01 -15.92
C LEU A 15 6.19 0.13 -17.17
N TYR A 16 5.07 0.09 -17.89
CA TYR A 16 4.92 -0.67 -19.13
C TYR A 16 5.84 -0.17 -20.24
N GLY A 17 6.04 1.15 -20.34
CA GLY A 17 6.99 1.76 -21.26
C GLY A 17 8.42 1.21 -21.08
N SER A 18 8.84 0.95 -19.83
CA SER A 18 10.15 0.34 -19.55
C SER A 18 10.25 -1.10 -20.09
N GLY A 19 9.17 -1.88 -19.99
CA GLY A 19 9.10 -3.24 -20.54
C GLY A 19 9.13 -3.27 -22.06
N LEU A 20 8.40 -2.35 -22.70
CA LEU A 20 8.41 -2.17 -24.16
C LEU A 20 9.78 -1.75 -24.68
N LEU A 21 10.43 -0.79 -24.03
CA LEU A 21 11.79 -0.38 -24.38
C LEU A 21 12.74 -1.57 -24.37
N LEU A 22 12.73 -2.36 -23.29
CA LEU A 22 13.60 -3.53 -23.17
C LEU A 22 13.31 -4.59 -24.23
N PHE A 23 12.03 -4.79 -24.58
CA PHE A 23 11.62 -5.69 -25.65
C PHE A 23 12.12 -5.25 -27.03
N HIS A 24 12.02 -3.96 -27.35
CA HIS A 24 12.52 -3.43 -28.61
C HIS A 24 14.04 -3.50 -28.70
N VAL A 25 14.75 -3.15 -27.62
CA VAL A 25 16.22 -3.31 -27.55
C VAL A 25 16.63 -4.78 -27.77
N PHE A 26 15.92 -5.72 -27.14
CA PHE A 26 16.15 -7.15 -27.37
C PHE A 26 15.91 -7.53 -28.84
N CYS A 27 14.83 -7.03 -29.45
CA CYS A 27 14.54 -7.28 -30.86
C CYS A 27 15.62 -6.70 -31.79
N ASP A 28 16.10 -5.49 -31.53
CA ASP A 28 17.17 -4.85 -32.28
C ASP A 28 18.46 -5.68 -32.21
N GLN A 29 18.86 -6.11 -31.00
CA GLN A 29 20.04 -6.95 -30.78
C GLN A 29 19.96 -8.32 -31.47
N LYS A 30 18.76 -8.83 -31.70
CA LYS A 30 18.51 -10.11 -32.38
C LYS A 30 18.19 -9.95 -33.87
N GLY A 31 18.23 -8.73 -34.40
CA GLY A 31 17.91 -8.46 -35.81
C GLY A 31 16.45 -8.73 -36.19
N ILE A 32 15.53 -8.70 -35.21
CA ILE A 32 14.10 -8.94 -35.44
C ILE A 32 13.49 -7.67 -36.04
N GLN A 33 13.09 -7.74 -37.30
CA GLN A 33 12.46 -6.63 -38.02
C GLN A 33 11.16 -6.17 -37.36
N GLU A 34 10.83 -4.88 -37.48
CA GLU A 34 9.71 -4.24 -36.77
C GLU A 34 8.36 -4.93 -37.03
N TRP A 35 8.09 -5.31 -38.28
CA TRP A 35 6.86 -6.01 -38.66
C TRP A 35 6.71 -7.42 -38.04
N HIS A 36 7.78 -7.98 -37.47
CA HIS A 36 7.72 -9.23 -36.70
C HIS A 36 7.51 -9.03 -35.20
N ARG A 37 7.58 -7.79 -34.70
CA ARG A 37 7.45 -7.45 -33.27
C ARG A 37 6.00 -7.34 -32.83
N ALA A 38 5.07 -7.07 -33.76
CA ALA A 38 3.65 -6.91 -33.51
C ALA A 38 2.83 -7.35 -34.75
N PRO A 39 1.90 -8.32 -34.63
CA PRO A 39 1.63 -9.15 -33.46
C PRO A 39 2.80 -10.10 -33.15
N ALA A 40 3.34 -10.03 -31.94
CA ALA A 40 4.43 -10.88 -31.48
C ALA A 40 4.01 -12.36 -31.49
N LYS A 41 4.83 -13.21 -32.09
CA LYS A 41 4.68 -14.66 -31.99
C LYS A 41 5.04 -15.14 -30.57
N ALA A 42 4.48 -16.27 -30.15
CA ALA A 42 4.72 -16.81 -28.82
C ALA A 42 6.21 -17.10 -28.58
N GLU A 43 6.91 -17.58 -29.60
CA GLU A 43 8.34 -17.90 -29.57
C GLU A 43 9.19 -16.65 -29.32
N LEU A 44 8.82 -15.49 -29.88
CA LEU A 44 9.52 -14.23 -29.65
C LEU A 44 9.38 -13.77 -28.19
N ILE A 45 8.18 -13.87 -27.63
CA ILE A 45 7.93 -13.55 -26.21
C ILE A 45 8.68 -14.51 -25.30
N GLN A 46 8.71 -15.81 -25.63
CA GLN A 46 9.48 -16.80 -24.89
C GLN A 46 10.99 -16.53 -24.92
N ALA A 47 11.54 -16.21 -26.10
CA ALA A 47 12.95 -15.87 -26.25
C ALA A 47 13.31 -14.60 -25.47
N PHE A 48 12.45 -13.59 -25.51
CA PHE A 48 12.60 -12.38 -24.70
C PHE A 48 12.62 -12.70 -23.20
N ILE A 49 11.65 -13.48 -22.70
CA ILE A 49 11.61 -13.88 -21.28
C ILE A 49 12.87 -14.67 -20.92
N ALA A 50 13.27 -15.64 -21.74
CA ALA A 50 14.45 -16.46 -21.51
C ALA A 50 15.73 -15.62 -21.39
N ALA A 51 15.87 -14.55 -22.17
CA ALA A 51 17.00 -13.63 -22.09
C ALA A 51 17.04 -12.80 -20.79
N LEU A 52 15.95 -12.73 -20.04
CA LEU A 52 15.87 -12.02 -18.75
C LEU A 52 16.03 -12.93 -17.53
N ILE A 53 15.90 -14.26 -17.72
CA ILE A 53 16.06 -15.25 -16.65
C ILE A 53 17.49 -15.18 -16.09
N GLY A 54 17.61 -15.22 -14.77
CA GLY A 54 18.90 -15.09 -14.07
C GLY A 54 19.34 -13.64 -13.84
N THR A 55 18.75 -12.67 -14.55
CA THR A 55 19.01 -11.24 -14.33
C THR A 55 17.89 -10.58 -13.51
N TYR A 56 16.63 -10.89 -13.83
CA TYR A 56 15.46 -10.28 -13.20
C TYR A 56 14.58 -11.31 -12.48
N PRO A 57 13.99 -10.96 -11.32
CA PRO A 57 12.94 -11.78 -10.70
C PRO A 57 11.73 -11.96 -11.63
N GLY A 58 11.02 -13.08 -11.48
CA GLY A 58 9.84 -13.41 -12.29
C GLY A 58 8.76 -12.33 -12.23
N GLY A 59 8.53 -11.74 -11.05
CA GLY A 59 7.59 -10.62 -10.90
C GLY A 59 7.96 -9.36 -11.72
N THR A 60 9.27 -9.09 -11.91
CA THR A 60 9.73 -7.97 -12.76
C THR A 60 9.49 -8.30 -14.23
N ILE A 61 9.86 -9.50 -14.66
CA ILE A 61 9.63 -9.98 -16.03
C ILE A 61 8.13 -9.98 -16.36
N GLN A 62 7.28 -10.38 -15.41
CA GLN A 62 5.84 -10.33 -15.55
C GLN A 62 5.34 -8.91 -15.84
N ASN A 63 5.86 -7.88 -15.16
CA ASN A 63 5.49 -6.48 -15.45
C ASN A 63 5.92 -6.05 -16.85
N TYR A 64 7.11 -6.46 -17.31
CA TYR A 64 7.56 -6.14 -18.67
C TYR A 64 6.67 -6.79 -19.72
N VAL A 65 6.37 -8.08 -19.57
CA VAL A 65 5.49 -8.80 -20.49
C VAL A 65 4.06 -8.26 -20.44
N ALA A 66 3.57 -7.82 -19.28
CA ALA A 66 2.29 -7.14 -19.17
C ALA A 66 2.25 -5.83 -19.98
N GLY A 67 3.36 -5.08 -20.03
CA GLY A 67 3.48 -3.90 -20.89
C GLY A 67 3.45 -4.24 -22.38
N ILE A 68 4.12 -5.31 -22.79
CA ILE A 68 4.07 -5.80 -24.19
C ILE A 68 2.64 -6.23 -24.54
N ARG A 69 1.97 -6.96 -23.65
CA ARG A 69 0.58 -7.39 -23.84
C ARG A 69 -0.37 -6.21 -23.94
N ALA A 70 -0.27 -5.24 -23.03
CA ALA A 70 -1.09 -4.03 -23.05
C ALA A 70 -0.90 -3.25 -24.36
N TRP A 71 0.33 -3.15 -24.86
CA TRP A 71 0.60 -2.53 -26.17
C TRP A 71 -0.08 -3.25 -27.33
N HIS A 72 -0.08 -4.60 -27.32
CA HIS A 72 -0.82 -5.37 -28.33
C HIS A 72 -2.32 -5.09 -28.25
N GLU A 73 -2.89 -5.14 -27.04
CA GLU A 73 -4.32 -4.93 -26.81
C GLU A 73 -4.78 -3.51 -27.18
N ILE A 74 -4.01 -2.47 -26.83
CA ILE A 74 -4.30 -1.07 -27.17
C ILE A 74 -4.31 -0.87 -28.70
N ASN A 75 -3.41 -1.55 -29.42
CA ASN A 75 -3.32 -1.48 -30.89
C ASN A 75 -4.20 -2.52 -31.60
N LEU A 76 -5.10 -3.21 -30.87
CA LEU A 76 -6.01 -4.22 -31.42
C LEU A 76 -5.28 -5.38 -32.14
N LEU A 77 -4.08 -5.71 -31.68
CA LEU A 77 -3.25 -6.79 -32.22
C LEU A 77 -3.49 -8.09 -31.45
N SER A 78 -3.40 -9.22 -32.16
CA SER A 78 -3.58 -10.54 -31.57
C SER A 78 -2.47 -10.89 -30.57
N TRP A 79 -2.85 -11.15 -29.31
CA TRP A 79 -1.93 -11.72 -28.31
C TRP A 79 -1.95 -13.25 -28.38
N LYS A 80 -0.87 -13.84 -28.88
CA LYS A 80 -0.80 -15.30 -29.13
C LYS A 80 -0.24 -16.12 -27.98
N MET A 81 0.32 -15.48 -26.95
CA MET A 81 0.96 -16.17 -25.84
C MET A 81 -0.06 -16.60 -24.78
N LYS A 82 -0.12 -17.90 -24.48
CA LYS A 82 -1.05 -18.46 -23.48
C LYS A 82 -0.56 -18.19 -22.05
N ASP A 83 -1.48 -17.82 -21.16
CA ASP A 83 -1.17 -17.51 -19.76
C ASP A 83 -0.52 -18.68 -19.00
N ILE A 84 -0.87 -19.92 -19.33
CA ILE A 84 -0.25 -21.11 -18.72
C ILE A 84 1.25 -21.19 -19.02
N ASN A 85 1.66 -20.82 -20.24
CA ASN A 85 3.07 -20.83 -20.65
C ASN A 85 3.83 -19.70 -19.94
N LEU A 86 3.22 -18.53 -19.81
CA LEU A 86 3.79 -17.39 -19.07
C LEU A 86 4.04 -17.76 -17.61
N ARG A 87 3.07 -18.41 -16.94
CA ARG A 87 3.23 -18.86 -15.54
C ARG A 87 4.43 -19.78 -15.36
N SER A 88 4.62 -20.75 -16.25
CA SER A 88 5.77 -21.66 -16.20
C SER A 88 7.10 -20.92 -16.38
N LEU A 89 7.15 -19.94 -17.28
CA LEU A 89 8.35 -19.13 -17.52
C LEU A 89 8.67 -18.19 -16.35
N TYR A 90 7.68 -17.56 -15.74
CA TYR A 90 7.89 -16.73 -14.56
C TYR A 90 8.37 -17.58 -13.38
N LYS A 91 7.82 -18.79 -13.20
CA LYS A 91 8.30 -19.74 -12.20
C LYS A 91 9.75 -20.15 -12.47
N ALA A 92 10.10 -20.40 -13.73
CA ALA A 92 11.48 -20.68 -14.12
C ALA A 92 12.40 -19.48 -13.79
N ALA A 93 11.97 -18.25 -14.05
CA ALA A 93 12.70 -17.05 -13.68
C ALA A 93 12.92 -16.92 -12.17
N ASP A 94 11.88 -17.12 -11.35
CA ASP A 94 11.99 -17.03 -9.88
C ASP A 94 12.90 -18.11 -9.30
N ASN A 95 12.88 -19.32 -9.86
CA ASN A 95 13.76 -20.42 -9.46
C ASN A 95 15.24 -20.13 -9.77
N ASN A 96 15.52 -19.38 -10.84
CA ASN A 96 16.87 -19.06 -11.29
C ASN A 96 17.31 -17.63 -10.90
N ALA A 97 16.45 -16.85 -10.25
CA ALA A 97 16.80 -15.51 -9.80
C ALA A 97 17.86 -15.59 -8.69
N PRO A 98 18.92 -14.76 -8.75
CA PRO A 98 19.96 -14.78 -7.75
C PRO A 98 19.40 -14.37 -6.39
N MET A 99 19.98 -14.90 -5.31
CA MET A 99 19.55 -14.56 -3.94
C MET A 99 19.62 -13.05 -3.67
N SER A 100 20.57 -12.34 -4.30
CA SER A 100 20.69 -10.88 -4.25
C SER A 100 19.49 -10.13 -4.83
N ALA A 101 18.73 -10.74 -5.75
CA ALA A 101 17.52 -10.16 -6.33
C ALA A 101 16.26 -10.42 -5.48
N ARG A 102 16.34 -11.30 -4.47
CA ARG A 102 15.23 -11.59 -3.55
C ARG A 102 15.25 -10.61 -2.40
N ARG A 103 14.19 -9.80 -2.27
CA ARG A 103 14.01 -8.91 -1.13
C ARG A 103 13.42 -9.69 0.06
N PRO A 104 13.95 -9.54 1.27
CA PRO A 104 13.36 -10.19 2.44
C PRO A 104 11.93 -9.67 2.66
N PRO A 105 11.03 -10.49 3.26
CA PRO A 105 9.71 -10.04 3.63
C PRO A 105 9.80 -8.81 4.54
N ARG A 106 9.07 -7.75 4.17
CA ARG A 106 8.99 -6.53 4.99
C ARG A 106 8.36 -6.85 6.34
N LYS A 107 8.96 -6.34 7.42
CA LYS A 107 8.48 -6.51 8.80
C LYS A 107 7.30 -5.59 9.10
N PRO A 108 6.35 -6.02 9.95
CA PRO A 108 5.24 -5.19 10.41
C PRO A 108 5.69 -4.18 11.48
N TYR A 109 5.08 -2.99 11.49
CA TYR A 109 5.05 -2.19 12.72
C TYR A 109 4.06 -2.85 13.68
N THR A 110 4.55 -3.41 14.79
CA THR A 110 3.66 -3.83 15.89
C THR A 110 3.24 -2.61 16.71
N ILE A 111 2.16 -2.72 17.49
CA ILE A 111 1.73 -1.62 18.38
C ILE A 111 2.85 -1.22 19.34
N LYS A 112 3.50 -2.20 19.99
CA LYS A 112 4.65 -1.95 20.87
C LYS A 112 5.81 -1.23 20.16
N HIS A 113 6.10 -1.60 18.91
CA HIS A 113 7.15 -0.95 18.13
C HIS A 113 6.77 0.50 17.78
N LEU A 114 5.53 0.73 17.36
CA LEU A 114 5.03 2.07 17.09
C LEU A 114 5.04 2.95 18.34
N GLU A 115 4.68 2.42 19.51
CA GLU A 115 4.65 3.17 20.76
C GLU A 115 6.03 3.63 21.20
N ARG A 116 7.05 2.76 21.10
CA ARG A 116 8.44 3.15 21.34
C ARG A 116 8.91 4.30 20.44
N ILE A 117 8.43 4.35 19.20
CA ILE A 117 8.72 5.45 18.26
C ILE A 117 7.94 6.71 18.68
N ILE A 118 6.66 6.58 18.99
CA ILE A 118 5.79 7.69 19.39
C ILE A 118 6.30 8.37 20.67
N GLU A 119 6.86 7.62 21.62
CA GLU A 119 7.48 8.16 22.83
C GLU A 119 8.64 9.12 22.55
N LYS A 120 9.27 9.04 21.36
CA LYS A 120 10.34 9.95 20.93
C LYS A 120 9.84 11.10 20.07
N LEU A 121 8.56 11.11 19.70
CA LEU A 121 7.96 12.23 18.97
C LEU A 121 7.41 13.27 19.94
N ASP A 122 7.91 14.50 19.84
CA ASP A 122 7.35 15.62 20.59
C ASP A 122 5.98 16.02 20.01
N SER A 123 4.93 15.49 20.63
CA SER A 123 3.53 15.70 20.24
C SER A 123 3.02 17.11 20.54
N SER A 124 3.80 17.97 21.21
CA SER A 124 3.48 19.40 21.40
C SER A 124 3.86 20.24 20.18
N THR A 125 4.77 19.73 19.33
CA THR A 125 5.19 20.42 18.10
C THR A 125 4.24 20.15 16.95
N SER A 126 4.17 21.12 16.03
CA SER A 126 3.39 21.01 14.79
C SER A 126 3.69 19.74 13.99
N LEU A 127 4.98 19.44 13.78
CA LEU A 127 5.42 18.26 13.04
C LEU A 127 5.23 16.97 13.83
N GLY A 128 5.56 16.93 15.11
CA GLY A 128 5.46 15.70 15.92
C GLY A 128 4.02 15.24 16.10
N ALA A 129 3.10 16.17 16.36
CA ALA A 129 1.66 15.88 16.40
C ALA A 129 1.16 15.31 15.07
N ASN A 130 1.58 15.90 13.96
CA ASN A 130 1.22 15.48 12.61
C ASN A 130 1.74 14.07 12.28
N VAL A 131 3.03 13.80 12.53
CA VAL A 131 3.66 12.48 12.29
C VAL A 131 2.99 11.39 13.13
N LYS A 132 2.68 11.68 14.41
CA LYS A 132 1.96 10.75 15.29
C LYS A 132 0.55 10.43 14.74
N ALA A 133 -0.19 11.45 14.30
CA ALA A 133 -1.53 11.28 13.74
C ALA A 133 -1.52 10.44 12.44
N VAL A 134 -0.56 10.69 11.54
CA VAL A 134 -0.40 9.89 10.32
C VAL A 134 -0.01 8.45 10.65
N GLY A 135 1.02 8.24 11.48
CA GLY A 135 1.51 6.89 11.80
C GLY A 135 0.46 5.99 12.43
N THR A 136 -0.31 6.52 13.37
CA THR A 136 -1.42 5.79 14.01
C THR A 136 -2.56 5.54 13.03
N SER A 137 -2.96 6.55 12.22
CA SER A 137 -3.98 6.38 11.19
C SER A 137 -3.62 5.31 10.14
N LEU A 138 -2.33 5.21 9.77
CA LEU A 138 -1.85 4.20 8.83
C LEU A 138 -2.05 2.76 9.37
N ILE A 139 -1.73 2.52 10.64
CA ILE A 139 -1.93 1.20 11.26
C ILE A 139 -3.42 0.91 11.44
N TYR A 140 -4.12 1.73 12.20
CA TYR A 140 -5.48 1.42 12.64
C TYR A 140 -6.52 1.53 11.53
N GLY A 141 -6.26 2.36 10.51
CA GLY A 141 -7.06 2.45 9.29
C GLY A 141 -6.63 1.48 8.18
N ILE A 142 -5.54 0.72 8.37
CA ILE A 142 -4.91 -0.12 7.32
C ILE A 142 -4.70 0.70 6.03
N ALA A 143 -4.35 1.97 6.17
CA ALA A 143 -4.24 2.91 5.06
C ALA A 143 -2.93 2.71 4.30
N ARG A 144 -2.90 3.10 3.02
CA ARG A 144 -1.63 3.24 2.29
C ARG A 144 -1.02 4.58 2.66
N MET A 145 0.31 4.63 2.68
CA MET A 145 1.05 5.85 3.01
C MET A 145 0.63 7.04 2.13
N GLY A 146 0.59 6.84 0.81
CA GLY A 146 0.20 7.89 -0.13
C GLY A 146 -1.28 8.24 -0.16
N GLU A 147 -2.11 7.62 0.68
CA GLU A 147 -3.49 8.08 0.90
C GLU A 147 -3.54 9.17 1.98
N LEU A 148 -2.54 9.23 2.89
CA LEU A 148 -2.50 10.16 4.03
C LEU A 148 -1.31 11.14 3.97
N THR A 149 -0.50 11.07 2.91
CA THR A 149 0.68 11.90 2.69
C THR A 149 0.84 12.16 1.20
N VAL A 150 1.63 13.17 0.85
CA VAL A 150 1.90 13.56 -0.54
C VAL A 150 3.32 13.18 -0.97
N LYS A 151 3.57 13.07 -2.28
CA LYS A 151 4.93 12.79 -2.78
C LYS A 151 5.84 14.01 -2.64
N ASN A 152 5.40 15.15 -3.17
CA ASN A 152 6.02 16.48 -2.99
C ASN A 152 5.04 17.45 -2.33
N MET A 153 5.52 18.59 -1.82
CA MET A 153 4.69 19.54 -1.07
C MET A 153 3.65 20.23 -1.97
N GLU A 154 3.96 20.34 -3.26
CA GLU A 154 3.16 20.96 -4.29
C GLU A 154 2.11 19.98 -4.88
N ASP A 155 2.18 18.70 -4.53
CA ASP A 155 1.31 17.65 -5.11
C ASP A 155 -0.06 17.57 -4.42
N PHE A 156 -0.38 18.45 -3.47
CA PHE A 156 -1.70 18.46 -2.84
C PHE A 156 -2.78 18.78 -3.87
N ASP A 157 -3.81 17.93 -3.88
CA ASP A 157 -4.97 18.01 -4.75
C ASP A 157 -6.19 17.57 -3.94
N PRO A 158 -7.18 18.44 -3.69
CA PRO A 158 -8.36 18.11 -2.89
C PRO A 158 -9.25 17.05 -3.55
N ALA A 159 -9.13 16.81 -4.86
CA ALA A 159 -9.81 15.70 -5.53
C ALA A 159 -9.15 14.34 -5.26
N LYS A 160 -7.93 14.33 -4.73
CA LYS A 160 -7.15 13.11 -4.48
C LYS A 160 -6.81 12.85 -3.03
N HIS A 161 -6.77 13.90 -2.22
CA HIS A 161 -6.24 13.83 -0.86
C HIS A 161 -7.26 14.33 0.17
N PRO A 162 -7.30 13.72 1.36
CA PRO A 162 -8.28 14.05 2.38
C PRO A 162 -8.05 15.46 2.94
N GLN A 163 -9.15 16.11 3.29
CA GLN A 163 -9.24 17.39 3.96
C GLN A 163 -9.92 17.24 5.33
N ILE A 164 -9.98 18.33 6.10
CA ILE A 164 -10.69 18.31 7.39
C ILE A 164 -12.19 18.01 7.24
N SER A 165 -12.80 18.42 6.12
CA SER A 165 -14.21 18.12 5.81
C SER A 165 -14.49 16.64 5.53
N ASP A 166 -13.45 15.85 5.24
CA ASP A 166 -13.57 14.42 4.99
C ASP A 166 -13.53 13.58 6.27
N VAL A 167 -13.32 14.22 7.42
CA VAL A 167 -13.34 13.56 8.73
C VAL A 167 -14.76 13.59 9.29
N SER A 168 -15.31 12.42 9.60
CA SER A 168 -16.61 12.28 10.23
C SER A 168 -16.57 11.32 11.41
N LYS A 169 -17.55 11.47 12.31
CA LYS A 169 -17.83 10.48 13.35
C LYS A 169 -18.97 9.58 12.88
N ILE A 170 -18.83 8.29 13.11
CA ILE A 170 -19.85 7.27 12.90
C ILE A 170 -20.21 6.72 14.27
N VAL A 171 -21.49 6.56 14.56
CA VAL A 171 -22.00 5.94 15.78
C VAL A 171 -22.93 4.81 15.36
N ASP A 172 -22.73 3.61 15.91
CA ASP A 172 -23.64 2.50 15.67
C ASP A 172 -24.87 2.54 16.60
N ASP A 173 -25.80 1.62 16.39
CA ASP A 173 -27.04 1.52 17.19
C ASP A 173 -26.78 1.20 18.68
N HIS A 174 -25.56 0.80 19.02
CA HIS A 174 -25.12 0.49 20.39
C HIS A 174 -24.32 1.63 21.02
N GLY A 175 -24.18 2.78 20.35
CA GLY A 175 -23.44 3.94 20.84
C GLY A 175 -21.92 3.83 20.70
N ASN A 176 -21.40 2.83 19.96
CA ASN A 176 -19.97 2.74 19.70
C ASN A 176 -19.56 3.79 18.66
N GLU A 177 -18.64 4.68 19.04
CA GLU A 177 -18.09 5.70 18.14
C GLU A 177 -16.87 5.19 17.35
N ALA A 178 -16.83 5.53 16.07
CA ALA A 178 -15.66 5.40 15.21
C ALA A 178 -15.40 6.72 14.47
N THR A 179 -14.12 7.06 14.31
CA THR A 179 -13.69 8.11 13.37
C THR A 179 -13.59 7.49 11.97
N SER A 180 -14.15 8.18 10.98
CA SER A 180 -14.02 7.87 9.56
C SER A 180 -13.30 9.00 8.85
N ILE A 181 -12.38 8.67 7.95
CA ILE A 181 -11.73 9.61 7.04
C ILE A 181 -12.07 9.14 5.63
N HIS A 182 -12.85 9.93 4.90
CA HIS A 182 -13.07 9.70 3.49
C HIS A 182 -11.81 10.05 2.69
N LEU A 183 -11.37 9.14 1.82
CA LEU A 183 -10.25 9.35 0.92
C LEU A 183 -10.83 9.59 -0.47
N PRO A 184 -10.76 10.83 -1.01
CA PRO A 184 -11.40 11.17 -2.29
C PRO A 184 -10.95 10.30 -3.46
N TRP A 185 -9.72 9.80 -3.40
CA TRP A 185 -9.15 8.93 -4.41
C TRP A 185 -8.41 7.75 -3.78
N THR A 186 -8.62 6.56 -4.34
CA THR A 186 -7.73 5.42 -4.13
C THR A 186 -7.45 4.73 -5.45
N LYS A 187 -6.40 3.90 -5.48
CA LYS A 187 -6.07 3.09 -6.67
C LYS A 187 -7.24 2.23 -7.15
N CYS A 188 -8.12 1.79 -6.23
CA CYS A 188 -9.23 0.89 -6.52
C CYS A 188 -10.59 1.60 -6.58
N GLY A 189 -10.71 2.80 -5.98
CA GLY A 189 -11.86 3.69 -6.07
C GLY A 189 -11.44 5.06 -6.58
N PRO A 190 -11.10 5.21 -7.87
CA PRO A 190 -10.57 6.47 -8.41
C PRO A 190 -11.63 7.55 -8.64
N ILE A 191 -12.93 7.21 -8.52
CA ILE A 191 -14.06 8.13 -8.75
C ILE A 191 -14.78 8.46 -7.44
N SER A 192 -15.23 7.44 -6.71
CA SER A 192 -16.00 7.60 -5.48
C SER A 192 -15.17 7.71 -4.21
N GLY A 193 -13.85 7.47 -4.31
CA GLY A 193 -13.02 7.30 -3.14
C GLY A 193 -13.38 6.08 -2.30
N GLU A 194 -12.76 5.97 -1.13
CA GLU A 194 -13.06 4.96 -0.10
C GLU A 194 -12.77 5.54 1.29
N SER A 195 -13.41 5.04 2.34
CA SER A 195 -13.14 5.51 3.71
C SER A 195 -12.21 4.56 4.47
N ILE A 196 -11.37 5.13 5.33
CA ILE A 196 -10.74 4.39 6.43
C ILE A 196 -11.44 4.74 7.73
N SER A 197 -11.49 3.80 8.66
CA SER A 197 -12.09 4.03 9.96
C SER A 197 -11.31 3.39 11.09
N TYR A 198 -11.39 3.98 12.27
CA TYR A 198 -10.81 3.45 13.51
C TYR A 198 -11.54 4.03 14.72
N ALA A 199 -11.53 3.26 15.82
CA ALA A 199 -12.11 3.65 17.09
C ALA A 199 -11.01 4.02 18.11
N ILE A 200 -11.43 4.58 19.24
CA ILE A 200 -10.55 4.89 20.37
C ILE A 200 -9.79 3.63 20.83
N GLN A 201 -8.54 3.81 21.26
CA GLN A 201 -7.67 2.75 21.78
C GLN A 201 -7.12 3.17 23.14
N ASN A 202 -6.94 2.21 24.05
CA ASN A 202 -6.39 2.45 25.38
C ASN A 202 -4.85 2.37 25.36
N SER A 203 -4.21 3.22 24.55
CA SER A 203 -2.76 3.17 24.37
C SER A 203 -2.16 4.48 23.85
N LEU A 204 -0.82 4.62 23.93
CA LEU A 204 -0.10 5.81 23.44
C LEU A 204 -0.23 6.02 21.93
N SER A 205 -0.55 4.93 21.21
CA SER A 205 -0.79 4.90 19.77
C SER A 205 -2.25 5.12 19.39
N CYS A 206 -3.12 5.58 20.30
CA CYS A 206 -4.53 5.84 20.00
C CYS A 206 -4.71 6.81 18.81
N PRO A 207 -5.33 6.36 17.69
CA PRO A 207 -5.43 7.15 16.47
C PRO A 207 -6.41 8.31 16.60
N VAL A 208 -7.48 8.13 17.38
CA VAL A 208 -8.48 9.19 17.65
C VAL A 208 -7.84 10.35 18.41
N MET A 209 -7.12 10.04 19.51
CA MET A 209 -6.43 11.05 20.31
C MET A 209 -5.30 11.73 19.51
N ALA A 210 -4.56 10.95 18.72
CA ALA A 210 -3.50 11.50 17.87
C ALA A 210 -4.05 12.46 16.81
N LEU A 211 -5.15 12.10 16.13
CA LEU A 211 -5.81 12.96 15.15
C LEU A 211 -6.36 14.23 15.80
N GLN A 212 -7.02 14.12 16.97
CA GLN A 212 -7.52 15.28 17.70
C GLN A 212 -6.40 16.24 18.12
N ASN A 213 -5.29 15.71 18.64
CA ASN A 213 -4.12 16.53 18.98
C ASN A 213 -3.55 17.25 17.75
N HIS A 214 -3.43 16.55 16.61
CA HIS A 214 -3.01 17.16 15.36
C HIS A 214 -3.96 18.27 14.90
N ILE A 215 -5.27 18.05 14.93
CA ILE A 215 -6.27 19.08 14.57
C ILE A 215 -6.18 20.28 15.51
N HIS A 216 -5.98 20.05 16.82
CA HIS A 216 -5.83 21.10 17.81
C HIS A 216 -4.59 21.99 17.57
N ILE A 217 -3.44 21.36 17.31
CA ILE A 217 -2.16 22.06 17.14
C ILE A 217 -2.07 22.71 15.76
N ASN A 218 -2.38 21.98 14.69
CA ASN A 218 -2.15 22.44 13.31
C ASN A 218 -3.35 23.18 12.71
N LYS A 219 -4.57 22.96 13.23
CA LYS A 219 -5.82 23.58 12.76
C LYS A 219 -5.92 23.56 11.22
N PRO A 220 -5.98 22.37 10.56
CA PRO A 220 -6.07 22.29 9.11
C PRO A 220 -7.27 23.07 8.57
N GLN A 221 -7.05 23.90 7.55
CA GLN A 221 -8.06 24.80 6.99
C GLN A 221 -8.76 24.17 5.77
N LYS A 222 -9.89 24.74 5.37
CA LYS A 222 -10.54 24.39 4.10
C LYS A 222 -9.60 24.71 2.95
N GLY A 223 -9.42 23.77 2.02
CA GLY A 223 -8.45 23.92 0.93
C GLY A 223 -7.04 23.43 1.28
N GLU A 224 -6.81 22.92 2.49
CA GLU A 224 -5.55 22.27 2.88
C GLU A 224 -5.70 20.76 2.99
N HIS A 225 -4.58 20.05 2.97
CA HIS A 225 -4.50 18.63 3.28
C HIS A 225 -4.83 18.40 4.76
N LEU A 226 -5.53 17.30 5.10
CA LEU A 226 -5.88 16.93 6.48
C LEU A 226 -4.64 16.94 7.40
N PHE A 227 -3.53 16.36 6.92
CA PHE A 227 -2.24 16.33 7.61
C PHE A 227 -1.31 17.48 7.18
N THR A 228 -1.79 18.70 7.20
CA THR A 228 -0.98 19.92 7.04
C THR A 228 -0.27 20.28 8.34
N TYR A 229 0.97 20.75 8.28
CA TYR A 229 1.71 21.23 9.44
C TYR A 229 2.50 22.50 9.09
N THR A 230 2.83 23.28 10.12
CA THR A 230 3.64 24.48 10.01
C THR A 230 5.11 24.14 10.14
N ARG A 231 5.93 24.70 9.25
CA ARG A 231 7.39 24.63 9.34
C ARG A 231 8.02 25.97 9.01
N ILE A 232 9.28 26.13 9.40
CA ILE A 232 10.11 27.26 8.96
C ILE A 232 10.75 26.90 7.62
N ASN A 233 10.48 27.70 6.59
CA ASN A 233 11.14 27.56 5.31
C ASN A 233 12.64 27.86 5.47
N PRO A 234 13.54 26.94 5.09
CA PRO A 234 14.96 27.11 5.34
C PRO A 234 15.58 28.27 4.55
N ARG A 235 14.98 28.65 3.40
CA ARG A 235 15.43 29.75 2.53
C ARG A 235 14.88 31.10 2.96
N THR A 236 13.57 31.21 3.19
CA THR A 236 12.92 32.49 3.50
C THR A 236 12.86 32.81 4.99
N LYS A 237 13.14 31.82 5.86
CA LYS A 237 13.00 31.90 7.33
C LYS A 237 11.59 32.26 7.81
N ARG A 238 10.57 32.13 6.96
CA ARG A 238 9.17 32.36 7.29
C ARG A 238 8.47 31.04 7.60
N GLU A 239 7.42 31.13 8.40
CA GLU A 239 6.49 30.02 8.58
C GLU A 239 5.75 29.74 7.27
N GLU A 240 5.61 28.46 6.95
CA GLU A 240 4.81 27.96 5.85
C GLU A 240 4.02 26.73 6.30
N ARG A 241 2.78 26.66 5.83
CA ARG A 241 1.88 25.52 6.06
C ARG A 241 2.00 24.59 4.86
N VAL A 242 2.41 23.35 5.09
CA VAL A 242 2.66 22.39 4.02
C VAL A 242 2.06 21.02 4.36
N PRO A 243 1.64 20.24 3.35
CA PRO A 243 1.25 18.86 3.58
C PRO A 243 2.46 18.00 3.96
N LEU A 244 2.22 16.95 4.75
CA LEU A 244 3.27 15.99 5.10
C LEU A 244 3.67 15.14 3.88
N THR A 245 4.95 15.16 3.52
CA THR A 245 5.47 14.31 2.45
C THR A 245 5.84 12.91 2.95
N HIS A 246 5.81 11.92 2.04
CA HIS A 246 6.28 10.55 2.32
C HIS A 246 7.70 10.55 2.91
N HIS A 247 8.58 11.33 2.29
CA HIS A 247 9.99 11.40 2.67
C HIS A 247 10.15 12.01 4.06
N LYS A 248 9.47 13.13 4.35
CA LYS A 248 9.57 13.78 5.66
C LYS A 248 8.98 12.91 6.76
N PHE A 249 7.83 12.26 6.52
CA PHE A 249 7.24 11.31 7.46
C PHE A 249 8.21 10.19 7.82
N LEU A 250 8.75 9.50 6.81
CA LEU A 250 9.68 8.38 7.03
C LEU A 250 11.00 8.83 7.69
N ALA A 251 11.49 10.02 7.38
CA ALA A 251 12.67 10.57 8.04
C ALA A 251 12.43 10.77 9.53
N CYS A 252 11.28 11.34 9.92
CA CYS A 252 10.94 11.54 11.34
C CYS A 252 10.76 10.20 12.06
N ILE A 253 10.10 9.23 11.43
CA ILE A 253 9.94 7.88 11.99
C ILE A 253 11.29 7.19 12.16
N ALA A 254 12.21 7.34 11.20
CA ALA A 254 13.55 6.75 11.27
C ALA A 254 14.42 7.37 12.38
N GLU A 255 14.34 8.69 12.54
CA GLU A 255 15.03 9.42 13.61
C GLU A 255 14.51 8.99 14.99
N ALA A 256 13.19 9.01 15.18
CA ALA A 256 12.56 8.54 16.41
C ALA A 256 12.82 7.05 16.69
N ALA A 257 12.85 6.19 15.66
CA ALA A 257 13.21 4.77 15.81
C ALA A 257 14.66 4.59 16.28
N LYS A 258 15.59 5.38 15.73
CA LYS A 258 17.00 5.37 16.15
C LYS A 258 17.14 5.79 17.61
N GLU A 259 16.48 6.87 18.01
CA GLU A 259 16.46 7.34 19.41
C GLU A 259 15.82 6.34 20.37
N ALA A 260 14.79 5.62 19.91
CA ALA A 260 14.14 4.58 20.69
C ALA A 260 14.95 3.28 20.77
N GLY A 261 16.04 3.14 20.01
CA GLY A 261 16.81 1.91 19.92
C GLY A 261 16.03 0.75 19.30
N VAL A 262 15.22 1.03 18.27
CA VAL A 262 14.47 0.03 17.49
C VAL A 262 14.84 0.08 16.01
N GLU A 263 14.55 -1.00 15.29
CA GLU A 263 14.82 -1.10 13.86
C GLU A 263 13.97 -0.12 13.04
N THR A 264 14.57 0.63 12.12
CA THR A 264 13.84 1.45 11.16
C THR A 264 13.18 0.57 10.10
N LEU A 265 11.84 0.62 10.01
CA LEU A 265 11.06 -0.20 9.08
C LEU A 265 10.55 0.61 7.89
N SER A 266 10.37 -0.05 6.75
CA SER A 266 9.80 0.59 5.55
C SER A 266 8.35 1.07 5.77
N GLY A 267 7.92 2.12 5.08
CA GLY A 267 6.55 2.64 5.18
C GLY A 267 5.44 1.62 4.89
N HIS A 268 5.71 0.63 4.04
CA HIS A 268 4.75 -0.45 3.78
C HIS A 268 4.49 -1.34 5.02
N GLY A 269 5.42 -1.35 5.98
CA GLY A 269 5.28 -2.07 7.23
C GLY A 269 4.11 -1.59 8.08
N PHE A 270 3.65 -0.34 7.94
CA PHE A 270 2.49 0.17 8.67
C PHE A 270 1.22 -0.61 8.31
N ARG A 271 0.98 -0.80 7.00
CA ARG A 271 -0.18 -1.54 6.50
C ARG A 271 -0.11 -3.03 6.82
N ILE A 272 1.08 -3.62 6.78
CA ILE A 272 1.32 -5.00 7.27
C ILE A 272 1.02 -5.08 8.78
N GLY A 273 1.47 -4.08 9.55
CA GLY A 273 1.23 -3.95 10.98
C GLY A 273 -0.25 -3.90 11.33
N GLY A 274 -1.02 -3.07 10.63
CA GLY A 274 -2.48 -2.99 10.80
C GLY A 274 -3.19 -4.31 10.54
N VAL A 275 -2.83 -5.00 9.44
CA VAL A 275 -3.38 -6.35 9.16
C VAL A 275 -3.05 -7.33 10.28
N LEU A 276 -1.79 -7.38 10.70
CA LEU A 276 -1.35 -8.26 11.77
C LEU A 276 -2.10 -7.96 13.08
N GLU A 277 -2.23 -6.69 13.45
CA GLU A 277 -2.89 -6.26 14.68
C GLU A 277 -4.33 -6.75 14.75
N TYR A 278 -5.12 -6.51 13.70
CA TYR A 278 -6.53 -6.92 13.72
C TYR A 278 -6.71 -8.44 13.65
N LEU A 279 -5.84 -9.16 12.94
CA LEU A 279 -5.86 -10.63 12.95
C LEU A 279 -5.50 -11.19 14.34
N LEU A 280 -4.54 -10.59 15.05
CA LEU A 280 -4.20 -10.98 16.42
C LEU A 280 -5.31 -10.64 17.42
N ARG A 281 -6.15 -9.64 17.13
CA ARG A 281 -7.40 -9.35 17.87
C ARG A 281 -8.53 -10.33 17.52
N GLY A 282 -8.30 -11.31 16.65
CA GLY A 282 -9.28 -12.32 16.27
C GLY A 282 -10.25 -11.89 15.17
N LEU A 283 -10.03 -10.77 14.48
CA LEU A 283 -10.89 -10.41 13.35
C LEU A 283 -10.71 -11.44 12.21
N PRO A 284 -11.80 -11.92 11.60
CA PRO A 284 -11.71 -12.82 10.47
C PRO A 284 -10.99 -12.19 9.27
N PHE A 285 -10.35 -13.03 8.45
CA PHE A 285 -9.62 -12.59 7.27
C PHE A 285 -10.45 -11.72 6.32
N ASP A 286 -11.71 -12.06 6.05
CA ASP A 286 -12.55 -11.27 5.16
C ASP A 286 -12.96 -9.91 5.76
N VAL A 287 -13.12 -9.83 7.09
CA VAL A 287 -13.35 -8.55 7.78
C VAL A 287 -12.12 -7.66 7.69
N VAL A 288 -10.91 -8.22 7.89
CA VAL A 288 -9.66 -7.46 7.72
C VAL A 288 -9.43 -7.07 6.26
N LYS A 289 -9.81 -7.92 5.30
CA LYS A 289 -9.79 -7.59 3.86
C LYS A 289 -10.72 -6.41 3.54
N TYR A 290 -11.94 -6.43 4.05
CA TYR A 290 -12.89 -5.33 3.92
C TYR A 290 -12.33 -4.04 4.55
N LYS A 291 -11.84 -4.14 5.79
CA LYS A 291 -11.25 -3.00 6.51
C LYS A 291 -10.08 -2.37 5.77
N GLY A 292 -9.20 -3.18 5.19
CA GLY A 292 -8.10 -2.68 4.39
C GLY A 292 -8.41 -2.49 2.92
N ARG A 293 -9.68 -2.61 2.49
CA ARG A 293 -10.13 -2.29 1.14
C ARG A 293 -9.46 -3.14 0.06
N TRP A 294 -9.37 -4.44 0.30
CA TRP A 294 -8.90 -5.42 -0.70
C TRP A 294 -10.08 -6.10 -1.38
N ALA A 295 -10.22 -5.86 -2.69
CA ALA A 295 -11.16 -6.59 -3.53
C ALA A 295 -10.66 -7.99 -3.94
N SER A 296 -9.36 -8.28 -3.78
CA SER A 296 -8.71 -9.50 -4.28
C SER A 296 -7.79 -10.17 -3.26
N ASN A 297 -7.25 -11.33 -3.64
CA ASN A 297 -6.28 -12.09 -2.84
C ASN A 297 -4.90 -11.41 -2.69
N ALA A 298 -4.72 -10.19 -3.23
CA ALA A 298 -3.54 -9.37 -2.97
C ALA A 298 -3.33 -9.11 -1.46
N PHE A 299 -4.35 -9.27 -0.63
CA PHE A 299 -4.25 -9.27 0.82
C PHE A 299 -3.21 -10.27 1.38
N ALA A 300 -3.05 -11.45 0.76
CA ALA A 300 -2.19 -12.52 1.28
C ALA A 300 -0.73 -12.09 1.46
N ILE A 301 -0.24 -11.14 0.64
CA ILE A 301 1.14 -10.64 0.73
C ILE A 301 1.41 -9.83 2.01
N TYR A 302 0.37 -9.40 2.71
CA TYR A 302 0.44 -8.66 3.97
C TYR A 302 0.44 -9.56 5.20
N LEU A 303 0.18 -10.87 5.05
CA LEU A 303 0.17 -11.80 6.17
C LEU A 303 1.58 -12.04 6.70
N ARG A 304 1.73 -11.96 8.02
CA ARG A 304 2.97 -12.22 8.76
C ARG A 304 2.62 -13.00 10.01
N ARG A 305 3.58 -13.76 10.57
CA ARG A 305 3.42 -14.50 11.83
C ARG A 305 2.21 -15.45 11.81
N HIS A 306 2.07 -16.23 10.73
CA HIS A 306 0.95 -17.16 10.53
C HIS A 306 0.72 -18.10 11.71
N ALA A 307 1.80 -18.65 12.29
CA ALA A 307 1.70 -19.54 13.44
C ALA A 307 1.01 -18.88 14.63
N GLU A 308 1.27 -17.59 14.88
CA GLU A 308 0.66 -16.86 15.98
C GLU A 308 -0.81 -16.50 15.71
N ILE A 309 -1.12 -16.10 14.47
CA ILE A 309 -2.50 -15.84 14.05
C ILE A 309 -3.36 -17.11 14.20
N LEU A 310 -2.79 -18.27 13.87
CA LEU A 310 -3.50 -19.55 13.90
C LEU A 310 -3.47 -20.22 15.27
N ALA A 311 -2.53 -19.84 16.16
CA ALA A 311 -2.32 -20.50 17.44
C ALA A 311 -3.61 -20.68 18.27
N PRO A 312 -4.51 -19.68 18.41
CA PRO A 312 -5.75 -19.85 19.16
C PRO A 312 -6.71 -20.91 18.59
N TYR A 313 -6.63 -21.20 17.29
CA TYR A 313 -7.57 -22.07 16.57
C TYR A 313 -7.09 -23.52 16.46
N ILE A 314 -5.81 -23.77 16.74
CA ILE A 314 -5.19 -25.10 16.59
C ILE A 314 -4.87 -25.76 17.95
N GLN A 315 -5.31 -25.16 19.07
CA GLN A 315 -5.18 -25.76 20.40
C GLN A 315 -6.19 -26.90 20.60
N ALA A 316 -5.78 -27.94 21.31
CA ALA A 316 -6.70 -28.99 21.77
C ALA A 316 -7.71 -28.40 22.77
N GLY A 317 -9.01 -28.52 22.50
CA GLY A 317 -10.09 -28.04 23.38
C GLY A 317 -10.38 -26.53 23.31
N GLY A 318 -10.02 -25.85 22.21
CA GLY A 318 -10.08 -24.39 22.09
C GLY A 318 -11.44 -23.74 22.43
N ALA A 319 -11.41 -22.78 23.35
CA ALA A 319 -12.54 -21.94 23.79
C ALA A 319 -13.23 -21.13 22.68
N VAL A 320 -12.69 -21.11 21.45
CA VAL A 320 -13.25 -20.38 20.30
C VAL A 320 -14.39 -21.15 19.61
N GLN A 321 -14.70 -22.37 20.05
CA GLN A 321 -15.74 -23.21 19.44
C GLN A 321 -17.20 -22.86 19.81
N GLY A 322 -17.45 -21.93 20.75
CA GLY A 322 -18.82 -21.69 21.25
C GLY A 322 -19.73 -20.86 20.33
N GLU A 323 -19.20 -19.83 19.66
CA GLU A 323 -20.04 -18.85 18.94
C GLU A 323 -19.42 -18.35 17.61
N PHE A 324 -18.09 -18.37 17.48
CA PHE A 324 -17.38 -17.75 16.36
C PHE A 324 -17.38 -18.57 15.07
N VAL A 325 -17.52 -19.90 15.14
CA VAL A 325 -17.47 -20.78 13.96
C VAL A 325 -18.79 -20.78 13.18
N ARG A 326 -19.93 -20.49 13.82
CA ARG A 326 -21.26 -20.49 13.16
C ARG A 326 -21.45 -19.36 12.14
N ILE A 327 -20.71 -18.26 12.25
CA ILE A 327 -20.86 -17.10 11.37
C ILE A 327 -19.94 -17.20 10.13
N MET A 328 -18.92 -18.06 10.15
CA MET A 328 -17.83 -18.05 9.17
C MET A 328 -17.96 -19.05 8.01
N PHE A 329 -18.91 -19.99 8.07
CA PHE A 329 -19.21 -20.88 6.95
C PHE A 329 -20.72 -20.85 6.68
N PRO A 330 -21.21 -20.09 5.68
CA PRO A 330 -22.54 -20.34 5.16
C PRO A 330 -22.59 -21.82 4.76
N SER A 331 -23.61 -22.53 5.23
CA SER A 331 -23.88 -23.91 4.80
C SER A 331 -23.79 -23.95 3.28
N ILE A 332 -22.84 -24.72 2.75
CA ILE A 332 -22.82 -25.04 1.32
C ILE A 332 -24.10 -25.83 1.08
N ARG A 333 -25.09 -25.20 0.46
CA ARG A 333 -26.19 -25.90 -0.20
C ARG A 333 -25.93 -25.92 -1.68
#